data_AF-A0A9P5PGX1-F1
#
_entry.id   AF-A0A9P5PGX1-F1
#
_cell.length_a   1.000
_cell.length_b   1.000
_cell.length_c   1.000
_cell.angle_alpha   90.00
_cell.angle_beta   90.00
_cell.angle_gamma   90.00
#
_symmetry.space_group_name_H-M   'P 1'
#
loop_
_entity.id
_entity.type
_entity.pdbx_description
1 polymer ?
#
loop_
_entity_poly.entity_id
_entity_poly.type
_entity_poly.pdbx_seq_one_letter_code
_entity_poly.pdbx_strand_id
1 'polypeptide(L)'
;KVILGKEPGENTSADSKTKVFCQIALAIFPEESAQDVATIGKRVEAHWRSIIGIYRKHVKRLKATGGGVGGNDEVPQSQVLANKGPAVGAKGPDKTTPQWAVNLWGKKT
;
A
#
# COMPACT_ATOMS: atom_id res chain seq x y z
N LYS A 1 -24.96 -6.81 3.71
CA LYS A 1 -24.70 -5.44 4.20
C LYS A 1 -23.19 -5.26 4.27
N VAL A 2 -22.44 -4.62 3.36
CA VAL A 2 -22.72 -3.84 2.15
C VAL A 2 -21.69 -4.31 1.10
N ILE A 3 -22.16 -4.90 -0.03
CA ILE A 3 -21.33 -5.36 -1.16
C ILE A 3 -21.34 -4.32 -2.31
N LEU A 4 -22.26 -3.35 -2.26
CA LEU A 4 -22.41 -2.26 -3.23
C LEU A 4 -22.24 -0.93 -2.48
N GLY A 5 -21.36 -0.06 -2.98
CA GLY A 5 -20.92 1.16 -2.30
C GLY A 5 -22.01 2.01 -1.63
N LYS A 6 -21.59 2.73 -0.60
CA LYS A 6 -22.39 3.65 0.23
C LYS A 6 -23.07 4.76 -0.59
N GLU A 7 -24.26 5.18 -0.15
CA GLU A 7 -24.91 6.40 -0.65
C GLU A 7 -24.38 7.70 0.01
N PRO A 8 -24.49 8.88 -0.65
CA PRO A 8 -24.08 10.15 -0.07
C PRO A 8 -24.88 10.47 1.20
N GLY A 9 -24.21 10.50 2.35
CA GLY A 9 -24.81 10.83 3.65
C GLY A 9 -24.90 9.66 4.64
N GLU A 10 -24.72 8.42 4.20
CA GLU A 10 -24.68 7.27 5.12
C GLU A 10 -23.34 7.21 5.87
N ASN A 11 -23.34 7.09 7.19
CA ASN A 11 -22.12 6.81 7.93
C ASN A 11 -21.85 5.31 7.94
N THR A 12 -20.63 4.89 7.60
CA THR A 12 -20.17 3.51 7.80
C THR A 12 -19.90 3.32 9.30
N SER A 13 -20.96 3.28 10.10
CA SER A 13 -20.88 3.17 11.56
C SER A 13 -20.89 1.70 11.95
N ALA A 14 -19.72 1.06 11.91
CA ALA A 14 -19.52 -0.18 12.67
C ALA A 14 -18.45 0.04 13.73
N ASP A 15 -17.27 0.50 13.32
CA ASP A 15 -16.18 0.81 14.25
C ASP A 15 -15.39 2.04 13.81
N SER A 16 -15.01 2.88 14.78
CA SER A 16 -14.08 3.97 14.52
C SER A 16 -12.69 3.40 14.27
N LYS A 17 -11.93 4.06 13.40
CA LYS A 17 -10.53 3.70 13.14
C LYS A 17 -9.71 3.58 14.43
N THR A 18 -9.91 4.51 15.37
CA THR A 18 -9.25 4.51 16.68
C THR A 18 -9.59 3.24 17.46
N LYS A 19 -10.87 2.83 17.48
CA LYS A 19 -11.30 1.61 18.17
C LYS A 19 -10.62 0.37 17.60
N VAL A 20 -10.47 0.30 16.28
CA VAL A 20 -9.73 -0.80 15.61
C VAL A 20 -8.27 -0.84 16.07
N PHE A 21 -7.56 0.29 16.09
CA PHE A 21 -6.16 0.30 16.53
C PHE A 21 -6.00 0.00 18.03
N CYS A 22 -6.95 0.40 18.87
CA CYS A 22 -6.97 -0.02 20.28
C CYS A 22 -7.19 -1.54 20.43
N GLN A 23 -8.05 -2.15 19.62
CA GLN A 23 -8.24 -3.61 19.62
C GLN A 23 -6.96 -4.35 19.18
N ILE A 24 -6.28 -3.84 18.16
CA ILE A 24 -4.98 -4.39 17.72
C ILE A 24 -3.94 -4.22 18.84
N ALA A 25 -3.91 -3.07 19.53
CA ALA A 25 -3.02 -2.84 20.67
C ALA A 25 -3.24 -3.87 21.79
N LEU A 26 -4.50 -4.14 22.17
CA LEU A 26 -4.83 -5.16 23.17
C LEU A 26 -4.36 -6.56 22.77
N ALA A 27 -4.45 -6.90 21.48
CA ALA A 27 -4.05 -8.22 20.98
C ALA A 27 -2.53 -8.40 20.93
N ILE A 28 -1.77 -7.35 20.61
CA ILE A 28 -0.30 -7.44 20.41
C ILE A 28 0.46 -7.09 21.69
N PHE A 29 -0.04 -6.13 22.47
CA PHE A 29 0.61 -5.61 23.67
C PHE A 29 -0.35 -5.63 24.86
N PRO A 30 -0.80 -6.80 25.32
CA PRO A 30 -1.82 -6.90 26.37
C PRO A 30 -1.38 -6.26 27.70
N GLU A 31 -0.12 -6.42 28.09
CA GLU A 31 0.41 -5.87 29.35
C GLU A 31 0.57 -4.34 29.31
N GLU A 32 1.13 -3.80 28.22
CA GLU A 32 1.26 -2.34 28.04
C GLU A 32 -0.11 -1.67 27.86
N SER A 33 -1.04 -2.34 27.18
CA SER A 33 -2.40 -1.84 26.96
C SER A 33 -3.27 -1.88 28.22
N ALA A 34 -2.92 -2.70 29.22
CA ALA A 34 -3.58 -2.68 30.53
C ALA A 34 -3.34 -1.37 31.28
N GLN A 35 -2.25 -0.66 30.98
CA GLN A 35 -1.94 0.65 31.56
C GLN A 35 -2.59 1.79 30.75
N ASP A 36 -2.37 1.83 29.43
CA ASP A 36 -2.96 2.85 28.56
C ASP A 36 -3.16 2.35 27.12
N VAL A 37 -4.30 1.71 26.87
CA VAL A 37 -4.70 1.24 25.55
C VAL A 37 -4.78 2.34 24.49
N ALA A 38 -5.08 3.59 24.86
CA ALA A 38 -5.25 4.68 23.89
C ALA A 38 -3.89 5.15 23.36
N THR A 39 -2.89 5.27 24.23
CA THR A 39 -1.52 5.61 23.84
C THR A 39 -0.89 4.48 23.03
N ILE A 40 -1.05 3.22 23.45
CA ILE A 40 -0.55 2.08 22.68
C ILE A 40 -1.28 1.97 21.34
N GLY A 41 -2.60 2.20 21.29
CA GLY A 41 -3.37 2.27 20.04
C GLY A 41 -2.81 3.31 19.05
N LYS A 42 -2.46 4.51 19.53
CA LYS A 42 -1.81 5.54 18.69
C LYS A 42 -0.43 5.10 18.21
N ARG A 43 0.35 4.43 19.06
CA ARG A 43 1.67 3.86 18.69
C ARG A 43 1.54 2.82 17.58
N VAL A 44 0.56 1.93 17.69
CA VAL A 44 0.24 0.93 16.64
C VAL A 44 -0.20 1.62 15.35
N GLU A 45 -1.06 2.64 15.43
CA GLU A 45 -1.48 3.40 14.24
C GLU A 45 -0.28 4.06 13.55
N ALA A 46 0.61 4.70 14.30
CA ALA A 46 1.81 5.34 13.77
C ALA A 46 2.73 4.33 13.06
N HIS A 47 2.93 3.15 13.68
CA HIS A 47 3.72 2.09 13.10
C HIS A 47 3.10 1.54 11.80
N TRP A 48 1.79 1.28 11.81
CA TRP A 48 1.04 0.88 10.62
C TRP A 48 1.20 1.89 9.47
N ARG A 49 1.12 3.19 9.76
CA ARG A 49 1.30 4.26 8.76
C ARG A 49 2.72 4.26 8.16
N SER A 50 3.73 3.95 8.96
CA SER A 50 5.10 3.80 8.47
C SER A 50 5.21 2.61 7.51
N ILE A 51 4.73 1.43 7.91
CA ILE A 51 4.77 0.21 7.11
C ILE A 51 4.00 0.39 5.79
N ILE A 52 2.78 0.93 5.83
CA ILE A 52 2.00 1.13 4.60
C ILE A 52 2.69 2.14 3.67
N GLY A 53 3.39 3.13 4.21
CA GLY A 53 4.21 4.05 3.43
C GLY A 53 5.34 3.33 2.69
N ILE A 54 6.07 2.48 3.41
CA ILE A 54 7.15 1.64 2.85
C ILE A 54 6.60 0.68 1.80
N TYR A 55 5.51 -0.03 2.11
CA TYR A 55 4.84 -0.93 1.18
C TYR A 55 4.43 -0.21 -0.11
N ARG A 56 3.81 0.97 0.01
CA ARG A 56 3.44 1.78 -1.16
C ARG A 56 4.65 2.19 -1.99
N LYS A 57 5.77 2.56 -1.37
CA LYS A 57 7.03 2.84 -2.09
C LYS A 57 7.50 1.61 -2.87
N HIS A 58 7.50 0.44 -2.24
CA HIS A 58 7.88 -0.81 -2.90
C HIS A 58 6.92 -1.21 -4.02
N VAL A 59 5.62 -1.07 -3.82
CA VAL A 59 4.61 -1.34 -4.86
C VAL A 59 4.73 -0.36 -6.03
N LYS A 60 4.97 0.93 -5.77
CA LYS A 60 5.22 1.92 -6.83
C LYS A 60 6.45 1.52 -7.64
N ARG A 61 7.53 1.11 -6.97
CA ARG A 61 8.73 0.58 -7.62
C ARG A 61 8.42 -0.66 -8.46
N LEU A 62 7.72 -1.65 -7.89
CA LEU A 62 7.32 -2.88 -8.58
C LEU A 62 6.45 -2.60 -9.81
N LYS A 63 5.47 -1.69 -9.70
CA LYS A 63 4.58 -1.32 -10.81
C LYS A 63 5.32 -0.53 -11.91
N ALA A 64 6.24 0.35 -11.52
CA ALA A 64 6.99 1.18 -12.46
C ALA A 64 8.07 0.37 -13.18
N THR A 65 8.77 -0.52 -12.49
CA THR A 65 9.90 -1.25 -13.09
C THR A 65 9.54 -2.64 -13.54
N GLY A 66 8.53 -3.30 -12.98
CA GLY A 66 8.30 -4.74 -13.16
C GLY A 66 9.17 -5.60 -12.22
N GLY A 67 9.67 -5.01 -11.12
CA GLY A 67 10.38 -5.75 -10.06
C GLY A 67 11.90 -5.76 -10.14
N GLY A 68 12.51 -4.66 -10.55
CA GLY A 68 13.95 -4.67 -10.74
C GLY A 68 14.62 -3.35 -10.41
N VAL A 69 15.89 -3.53 -10.09
CA VAL A 69 16.64 -2.67 -9.21
C VAL A 69 17.28 -1.55 -10.02
N GLY A 70 16.67 -0.36 -9.96
CA GLY A 70 17.21 0.91 -10.45
C GLY A 70 16.07 1.84 -10.83
N GLY A 71 16.06 3.14 -10.61
CA GLY A 71 16.87 4.07 -9.83
C GLY A 71 15.89 5.16 -9.36
N ASN A 72 16.40 6.27 -8.83
CA ASN A 72 15.61 7.44 -8.44
C ASN A 72 14.51 7.80 -9.45
N ASP A 73 13.34 8.22 -8.96
CA ASP A 73 12.87 9.58 -9.21
C ASP A 73 11.49 9.81 -8.57
N GLU A 74 11.39 10.94 -7.89
CA GLU A 74 10.19 11.53 -7.32
C GLU A 74 9.21 11.88 -8.43
N VAL A 75 8.43 10.90 -8.92
CA VAL A 75 7.36 11.21 -9.87
C VAL A 75 6.24 11.97 -9.12
N PRO A 76 5.91 13.21 -9.53
CA PRO A 76 4.87 14.03 -8.89
C PRO A 76 3.52 13.31 -8.86
N GLN A 77 2.80 13.55 -7.77
CA GLN A 77 1.60 12.83 -7.32
C GLN A 77 0.39 12.94 -8.28
N SER A 78 0.43 13.78 -9.32
CA SER A 78 -0.72 14.09 -10.17
C SER A 78 -0.90 13.22 -11.42
N GLN A 79 0.02 12.30 -11.74
CA GLN A 79 -0.07 11.50 -12.98
C GLN A 79 -0.10 9.97 -12.80
N VAL A 80 -0.04 9.45 -11.57
CA VAL A 80 0.10 7.99 -11.36
C VAL A 80 -1.25 7.25 -11.31
N LEU A 81 -2.39 7.93 -11.53
CA LEU A 81 -3.72 7.34 -11.31
C LEU A 81 -4.69 7.34 -12.49
N ALA A 82 -4.28 7.71 -13.71
CA ALA A 82 -5.16 7.59 -14.87
C ALA A 82 -4.52 6.78 -16.00
N ASN A 83 -5.11 5.61 -16.28
CA ASN A 83 -5.22 4.99 -17.60
C ASN A 83 -4.12 4.09 -18.19
N LYS A 84 -3.12 3.62 -17.46
CA LYS A 84 -2.28 2.53 -18.00
C LYS A 84 -2.07 1.45 -16.96
N GLY A 85 -2.61 0.26 -17.24
CA GLY A 85 -2.31 -0.96 -16.50
C GLY A 85 -0.80 -1.24 -16.45
N PRO A 86 -0.35 -2.30 -15.77
CA PRO A 86 1.08 -2.62 -15.72
C PRO A 86 1.65 -2.70 -17.13
N ALA A 87 2.80 -2.05 -17.37
CA ALA A 87 3.44 -1.98 -18.69
C ALA A 87 3.93 -3.34 -19.20
N VAL A 88 3.90 -4.36 -18.35
CA VAL A 88 4.24 -5.75 -18.63
C VAL A 88 3.07 -6.63 -18.18
N GLY A 89 2.59 -7.49 -19.09
CA GLY A 89 1.51 -8.42 -18.79
C GLY A 89 1.96 -9.59 -17.89
N ALA A 90 0.99 -10.37 -17.41
CA ALA A 90 1.26 -11.54 -16.55
C ALA A 90 2.18 -12.60 -17.17
N LYS A 91 2.31 -12.62 -18.50
CA LYS A 91 3.17 -13.53 -19.26
C LYS A 91 4.61 -13.03 -19.45
N GLY A 92 4.95 -11.86 -18.90
CA GLY A 92 6.24 -11.20 -19.13
C GLY A 92 6.20 -10.22 -20.31
N PRO A 93 7.35 -9.62 -20.66
CA PRO A 93 7.44 -8.64 -21.73
C PRO A 93 7.14 -9.26 -23.09
N ASP A 94 6.33 -8.58 -23.89
CA ASP A 94 6.00 -8.93 -25.27
C ASP A 94 6.52 -7.87 -26.25
N LYS A 95 6.22 -8.05 -27.55
CA LYS A 95 6.66 -7.14 -28.62
C LYS A 95 6.09 -5.72 -28.50
N THR A 96 5.08 -5.52 -27.67
CA THR A 96 4.47 -4.22 -27.40
C THR A 96 4.99 -3.56 -26.13
N THR A 97 5.80 -4.30 -25.36
CA THR A 97 6.38 -3.81 -24.12
C THR A 97 7.49 -2.80 -24.43
N PRO A 98 7.41 -1.57 -23.91
CA PRO A 98 8.39 -0.53 -24.23
C PRO A 98 9.75 -0.85 -23.63
N GLN A 99 10.84 -0.45 -24.30
CA GLN A 99 12.22 -0.82 -23.96
C GLN A 99 12.60 -0.52 -22.50
N TRP A 100 12.10 0.58 -21.92
CA TRP A 100 12.33 0.94 -20.52
C TRP A 100 11.75 -0.08 -19.51
N ALA A 101 10.72 -0.85 -19.91
CA ALA A 101 10.07 -1.89 -19.10
C ALA A 101 10.69 -3.30 -19.31
N VAL A 102 11.53 -3.48 -20.34
CA VAL A 102 12.19 -4.77 -20.67
C VAL A 102 13.48 -4.98 -19.85
N ASN A 103 14.08 -3.90 -19.33
CA ASN A 103 15.43 -3.88 -18.74
C ASN A 103 15.67 -4.83 -17.55
N LEU A 104 14.62 -5.38 -16.95
CA LEU A 104 14.74 -6.32 -15.84
C LEU A 104 14.87 -7.78 -16.25
N TRP A 105 14.42 -8.11 -17.47
CA TRP A 105 14.38 -9.49 -17.98
C TRP A 105 15.58 -9.81 -18.87
N GLY A 106 16.28 -8.77 -19.36
CA GLY A 106 17.44 -8.89 -20.24
C GLY A 106 18.79 -9.05 -19.53
N LYS A 107 18.88 -8.80 -18.22
CA LYS A 107 20.12 -9.05 -17.46
C LYS A 107 20.14 -10.52 -16.99
N LYS A 108 20.53 -11.43 -17.89
CA LYS A 108 21.13 -12.69 -17.47
C LYS A 108 22.49 -12.37 -16.86
N THR A 109 22.70 -12.74 -15.59
CA THR A 109 24.04 -13.02 -15.04
C THR A 109 24.76 -14.06 -15.88
#